data_AF-A0A842X1V7-F1
#
_entry.id   AF-A0A842X1V7-F1
#
_cell.length_a   1.000
_cell.length_b   1.000
_cell.length_c   1.000
_cell.angle_alpha   90.00
_cell.angle_beta   90.00
_cell.angle_gamma   90.00
#
_symmetry.space_group_name_H-M   'P 1'
#
loop_
_entity.id
_entity.type
_entity.pdbx_description
1 polymer ?
#
loop_
_entity_poly.entity_id
_entity_poly.type
_entity_poly.pdbx_seq_one_letter_code
_entity_poly.pdbx_strand_id
1 'polypeptide(L)'
;MAADGAGEEGSEGKAVTLVKIIAGLLVILFALAYFTPKPTDESVEYGVKVVSEIPLDKLRSMTHIALYNKSVTPAELTCKFELSAISNPDIRGYRIKIEQGSTGLYIGGKSAVIRGKTEEELLEACHVFACLRDGIECPNFMLLDSFFREPGSMSVILDENVGAAGGRGYAEIMGALSFVQSRKADLDGDGLVNQSDVDANDFFIYPFIKSGGECRTQPLHNLVQNWTGTNETYDCMGIGPAIVLTESNSSGIYVADNNQVVISGSDDDIHTGSIIIRDVIAPEWIRRLYGFK
;
A
#
# COMPACT_ATOMS: atom_id res chain seq x y z
N MET A 1 -34.66 35.22 -84.36
CA MET A 1 -33.30 34.76 -84.00
C MET A 1 -33.17 34.87 -82.51
N ALA A 2 -33.40 33.76 -81.82
CA ALA A 2 -33.16 33.62 -80.39
C ALA A 2 -31.81 32.89 -80.25
N ALA A 3 -30.93 33.37 -79.38
CA ALA A 3 -29.76 32.64 -78.93
C ALA A 3 -29.66 32.83 -77.41
N ASP A 4 -29.81 31.70 -76.74
CA ASP A 4 -29.83 31.47 -75.31
C ASP A 4 -28.57 31.94 -74.59
N GLY A 5 -28.78 32.45 -73.38
CA GLY A 5 -27.74 32.50 -72.36
C GLY A 5 -27.64 31.16 -71.64
N ALA A 6 -26.42 30.70 -71.40
CA ALA A 6 -26.13 29.64 -70.44
C ALA A 6 -24.97 30.13 -69.56
N GLY A 7 -25.29 30.46 -68.31
CA GLY A 7 -24.32 30.86 -67.30
C GLY A 7 -23.50 29.67 -66.80
N GLU A 8 -22.18 29.88 -66.74
CA GLU A 8 -21.26 29.03 -65.99
C GLU A 8 -21.32 29.39 -64.49
N GLU A 9 -22.25 28.78 -63.77
CA GLU A 9 -22.23 28.69 -62.30
C GLU A 9 -22.16 27.20 -61.94
N GLY A 10 -20.99 26.69 -61.52
CA GLY A 10 -20.94 25.25 -61.20
C GLY A 10 -19.72 24.68 -60.49
N SER A 11 -18.61 25.40 -60.39
CA SER A 11 -17.37 24.84 -59.80
C SER A 11 -17.13 25.31 -58.35
N GLU A 12 -17.30 26.60 -58.05
CA GLU A 12 -16.98 27.15 -56.72
C GLU A 12 -17.93 26.67 -55.61
N GLY A 13 -19.22 26.49 -55.91
CA GLY A 13 -20.20 26.03 -54.92
C GLY A 13 -19.95 24.60 -54.43
N LYS A 14 -19.40 23.72 -55.28
CA LYS A 14 -19.13 22.31 -54.91
C LYS A 14 -17.93 22.18 -53.98
N ALA A 15 -16.87 22.96 -54.22
CA ALA A 15 -15.67 22.95 -53.39
C ALA A 15 -15.96 23.48 -51.97
N VAL A 16 -16.71 24.57 -51.85
CA VAL A 16 -17.10 25.15 -50.54
C VAL A 16 -18.01 24.18 -49.77
N THR A 17 -18.89 23.47 -50.46
CA THR A 17 -19.78 22.48 -49.83
C THR A 17 -19.00 21.26 -49.33
N LEU A 18 -18.02 20.78 -50.10
CA LEU A 18 -17.16 19.66 -49.70
C LEU A 18 -16.32 19.97 -48.46
N VAL A 19 -15.75 21.18 -48.37
CA VAL A 19 -14.97 21.63 -47.20
C VAL A 19 -15.82 21.68 -45.94
N LYS A 20 -17.06 22.16 -46.03
CA LYS A 20 -17.99 22.19 -44.88
C LYS A 20 -18.36 20.80 -44.38
N ILE A 21 -18.53 19.83 -45.28
CA ILE A 21 -18.82 18.43 -44.92
C ILE A 21 -17.61 17.80 -44.21
N ILE A 22 -16.39 18.02 -44.71
CA ILE A 22 -15.16 17.52 -44.10
C ILE A 22 -14.93 18.15 -42.71
N ALA A 23 -15.11 19.46 -42.60
CA ALA A 23 -15.02 20.16 -41.31
C ALA A 23 -16.07 19.65 -40.30
N GLY A 24 -17.32 19.43 -40.75
CA GLY A 24 -18.37 18.84 -39.93
C GLY A 24 -18.03 17.42 -39.46
N LEU A 25 -17.50 16.57 -40.34
CA LEU A 25 -17.04 15.23 -39.99
C LEU A 25 -15.86 15.25 -39.01
N LEU A 26 -14.92 16.17 -39.16
CA LEU A 26 -13.81 16.34 -38.22
C LEU A 26 -14.29 16.78 -36.84
N VAL A 27 -15.25 17.71 -36.76
CA VAL A 27 -15.84 18.12 -35.48
C VAL A 27 -16.60 16.97 -34.83
N ILE A 28 -17.35 16.17 -35.61
CA ILE A 28 -18.07 15.01 -35.10
C ILE A 28 -17.09 13.91 -34.64
N LEU A 29 -16.02 13.64 -35.38
CA LEU A 29 -14.97 12.69 -34.98
C LEU A 29 -14.23 13.16 -33.73
N PHE A 30 -13.92 14.45 -33.64
CA PHE A 30 -13.29 15.03 -32.45
C PHE A 30 -14.23 14.96 -31.25
N ALA A 31 -15.51 15.29 -31.44
CA ALA A 31 -16.53 15.15 -30.40
C ALA A 31 -16.69 13.67 -29.98
N LEU A 32 -16.78 12.73 -30.91
CA LEU A 32 -16.86 11.30 -30.61
C LEU A 32 -15.64 10.81 -29.84
N ALA A 33 -14.42 11.18 -30.24
CA ALA A 33 -13.21 10.82 -29.50
C ALA A 33 -13.11 11.49 -28.12
N TYR A 34 -13.70 12.66 -27.93
CA TYR A 34 -13.72 13.37 -26.66
C TYR A 34 -14.86 12.91 -25.73
N PHE A 35 -15.97 12.44 -26.30
CA PHE A 35 -17.17 11.99 -25.58
C PHE A 35 -17.32 10.47 -25.49
N THR A 36 -16.45 9.67 -26.10
CA THR A 36 -16.38 8.25 -25.78
C THR A 36 -16.06 8.12 -24.30
N PRO A 37 -16.95 7.51 -23.49
CA PRO A 37 -16.64 7.22 -22.11
C PRO A 37 -15.36 6.38 -22.10
N LYS A 38 -14.37 6.81 -21.32
CA LYS A 38 -13.21 5.94 -21.10
C LYS A 38 -13.73 4.62 -20.54
N PRO A 39 -13.25 3.46 -21.03
CA PRO A 39 -13.64 2.19 -20.44
C PRO A 39 -13.24 2.23 -18.96
N THR A 40 -14.24 2.13 -18.09
CA THR A 40 -14.05 1.97 -16.66
C THR A 40 -13.95 0.48 -16.40
N ASP A 41 -12.82 0.04 -15.88
CA ASP A 41 -12.66 -1.33 -15.39
C ASP A 41 -13.21 -1.39 -13.96
N GLU A 42 -14.03 -2.41 -13.67
CA GLU A 42 -14.55 -2.67 -12.34
C GLU A 42 -14.12 -4.07 -11.91
N SER A 43 -13.35 -4.14 -10.83
CA SER A 43 -12.90 -5.40 -10.23
C SER A 43 -13.10 -5.39 -8.71
N VAL A 44 -12.91 -6.56 -8.10
CA VAL A 44 -12.82 -6.70 -6.64
C VAL A 44 -11.45 -7.25 -6.34
N GLU A 45 -10.60 -6.42 -5.75
CA GLU A 45 -9.23 -6.77 -5.38
C GLU A 45 -9.19 -6.97 -3.87
N TYR A 46 -8.91 -8.20 -3.44
CA TYR A 46 -8.77 -8.56 -2.02
C TYR A 46 -9.97 -8.13 -1.16
N GLY A 47 -11.19 -8.24 -1.70
CA GLY A 47 -12.43 -7.85 -1.01
C GLY A 47 -12.83 -6.38 -1.18
N VAL A 48 -11.96 -5.54 -1.75
CA VAL A 48 -12.22 -4.11 -1.96
C VAL A 48 -12.63 -3.85 -3.40
N LYS A 49 -13.74 -3.12 -3.60
CA LYS A 49 -14.19 -2.71 -4.94
C LYS A 49 -13.18 -1.72 -5.54
N VAL A 50 -12.74 -2.00 -6.77
CA VAL A 50 -11.86 -1.12 -7.54
C VAL A 50 -12.56 -0.67 -8.81
N VAL A 51 -12.62 0.65 -9.01
CA VAL A 51 -13.19 1.29 -10.20
C VAL A 51 -12.10 2.14 -10.84
N SER A 52 -11.64 1.79 -12.04
CA SER A 52 -10.49 2.43 -12.66
C SER A 52 -10.77 2.92 -14.08
N GLU A 53 -10.45 4.19 -14.36
CA GLU A 53 -10.48 4.79 -15.71
C GLU A 53 -9.17 4.55 -16.49
N ILE A 54 -8.16 3.98 -15.84
CA ILE A 54 -6.85 3.68 -16.41
C ILE A 54 -6.46 2.23 -16.12
N PRO A 55 -5.62 1.60 -16.96
CA PRO A 55 -5.01 0.32 -16.61
C PRO A 55 -4.25 0.41 -15.28
N LEU A 56 -4.44 -0.57 -14.38
CA LEU A 56 -3.87 -0.57 -13.02
C LEU A 56 -2.33 -0.62 -13.04
N ASP A 57 -1.72 -1.23 -14.06
CA ASP A 57 -0.26 -1.24 -14.25
C ASP A 57 0.33 0.16 -14.38
N LYS A 58 -0.46 1.15 -14.84
CA LYS A 58 -0.01 2.55 -14.90
C LYS A 58 0.18 3.18 -13.52
N LEU A 59 -0.50 2.69 -12.48
CA LEU A 59 -0.36 3.21 -11.12
C LEU A 59 1.05 3.02 -10.58
N ARG A 60 1.76 1.97 -11.02
CA ARG A 60 3.14 1.66 -10.64
C ARG A 60 4.13 2.77 -10.97
N SER A 61 3.81 3.56 -11.98
CA SER A 61 4.61 4.73 -12.36
C SER A 61 4.29 6.00 -11.57
N MET A 62 3.22 6.01 -10.76
CA MET A 62 2.70 7.19 -10.08
C MET A 62 3.25 7.34 -8.66
N THR A 63 4.58 7.29 -8.53
CA THR A 63 5.27 7.35 -7.24
C THR A 63 5.33 8.77 -6.66
N HIS A 64 5.18 9.79 -7.50
CA HIS A 64 5.07 11.18 -7.05
C HIS A 64 3.62 11.51 -6.72
N ILE A 65 3.30 11.70 -5.44
CA ILE A 65 1.92 11.90 -4.98
C ILE A 65 1.72 13.20 -4.23
N ALA A 66 0.50 13.71 -4.32
CA ALA A 66 -0.02 14.79 -3.49
C ALA A 66 -1.17 14.26 -2.64
N LEU A 67 -0.99 14.20 -1.32
CA LEU A 67 -2.03 13.83 -0.36
C LEU A 67 -2.92 15.05 -0.07
N TYR A 68 -4.21 14.96 -0.36
CA TYR A 68 -5.18 16.04 -0.16
C TYR A 68 -6.10 15.81 1.05
N ASN A 69 -6.88 16.85 1.37
CA ASN A 69 -7.81 16.96 2.50
C ASN A 69 -7.13 17.02 3.87
N LYS A 70 -7.74 17.76 4.81
CA LYS A 70 -7.35 17.66 6.23
C LYS A 70 -7.77 16.29 6.73
N SER A 71 -6.91 15.62 7.51
CA SER A 71 -7.29 14.36 8.15
C SER A 71 -8.36 14.65 9.21
N VAL A 72 -9.47 13.93 9.11
CA VAL A 72 -10.60 14.04 10.02
C VAL A 72 -10.61 12.87 11.01
N THR A 73 -10.10 11.71 10.61
CA THR A 73 -10.05 10.50 11.44
C THR A 73 -8.61 9.97 11.64
N PRO A 74 -8.38 9.21 12.73
CA PRO A 74 -7.21 8.34 12.90
C PRO A 74 -6.83 7.54 11.65
N ALA A 75 -7.79 6.82 11.06
CA ALA A 75 -7.54 5.96 9.90
C ALA A 75 -7.09 6.75 8.66
N GLU A 76 -7.69 7.92 8.40
CA GLU A 76 -7.26 8.79 7.31
C GLU A 76 -5.80 9.23 7.49
N LEU A 77 -5.39 9.50 8.74
CA LEU A 77 -4.04 9.92 9.05
C LEU A 77 -3.04 8.76 8.93
N THR A 78 -3.37 7.57 9.43
CA THR A 78 -2.54 6.36 9.24
C THR A 78 -2.37 6.06 7.76
N CYS A 79 -3.45 6.07 6.96
CA CYS A 79 -3.36 5.87 5.51
C CYS A 79 -2.47 6.91 4.81
N LYS A 80 -2.48 8.18 5.26
CA LYS A 80 -1.54 9.20 4.75
C LYS A 80 -0.10 8.89 5.12
N PHE A 81 0.16 8.45 6.35
CA PHE A 81 1.50 8.06 6.77
C PHE A 81 2.00 6.85 5.97
N GLU A 82 1.17 5.81 5.81
CA GLU A 82 1.42 4.67 4.93
C GLU A 82 1.87 5.13 3.55
N LEU A 83 1.00 5.85 2.82
CA LEU A 83 1.30 6.27 1.45
C LEU A 83 2.50 7.20 1.38
N SER A 84 2.73 8.06 2.37
CA SER A 84 3.90 8.94 2.41
C SER A 84 5.22 8.18 2.61
N ALA A 85 5.21 7.04 3.30
CA ALA A 85 6.41 6.24 3.56
C ALA A 85 6.89 5.45 2.33
N ILE A 86 6.01 5.28 1.35
CA ILE A 86 6.24 4.48 0.13
C ILE A 86 6.11 5.33 -1.14
N SER A 87 6.08 6.67 -1.02
CA SER A 87 5.94 7.58 -2.17
C SER A 87 6.88 8.77 -2.08
N ASN A 88 7.09 9.42 -3.22
CA ASN A 88 7.78 10.70 -3.31
C ASN A 88 6.76 11.85 -3.16
N PRO A 89 6.83 12.67 -2.09
CA PRO A 89 5.90 13.79 -1.93
C PRO A 89 6.14 14.86 -3.00
N ASP A 90 5.11 15.19 -3.78
CA ASP A 90 5.12 16.27 -4.77
C ASP A 90 3.74 16.93 -4.85
N ILE A 91 3.65 18.23 -4.58
CA ILE A 91 2.40 19.01 -4.66
C ILE A 91 1.76 18.99 -6.07
N ARG A 92 2.53 18.68 -7.12
CA ARG A 92 2.06 18.54 -8.51
C ARG A 92 1.90 17.07 -8.92
N GLY A 93 2.15 16.14 -8.02
CA GLY A 93 2.03 14.70 -8.24
C GLY A 93 0.59 14.22 -8.41
N TYR A 94 0.45 12.91 -8.53
CA TYR A 94 -0.83 12.22 -8.60
C TYR A 94 -1.63 12.46 -7.32
N ARG A 95 -2.87 12.94 -7.48
CA ARG A 95 -3.64 13.43 -6.33
C ARG A 95 -4.37 12.30 -5.64
N ILE A 96 -4.10 12.07 -4.36
CA ILE A 96 -4.81 11.05 -3.60
C ILE A 96 -5.67 11.73 -2.55
N LYS A 97 -6.97 11.42 -2.57
CA LYS A 97 -7.93 11.82 -1.54
C LYS A 97 -8.33 10.60 -0.73
N ILE A 98 -8.46 10.80 0.57
CA ILE A 98 -8.92 9.80 1.51
C ILE A 98 -10.13 10.42 2.21
N GLU A 99 -11.27 9.71 2.20
CA GLU A 99 -12.53 10.22 2.72
C GLU A 99 -13.48 9.10 3.14
N GLN A 100 -14.41 9.38 4.05
CA GLN A 100 -15.48 8.44 4.41
C GLN A 100 -16.49 8.29 3.27
N GLY A 101 -16.96 7.06 3.05
CA GLY A 101 -18.00 6.77 2.05
C GLY A 101 -18.19 5.28 1.81
N SER A 102 -18.78 4.91 0.68
CA SER A 102 -18.82 3.50 0.26
C SER A 102 -17.40 2.99 -0.01
N THR A 103 -17.06 1.87 0.64
CA THR A 103 -15.73 1.29 0.60
C THR A 103 -15.31 0.91 -0.80
N GLY A 104 -14.11 1.37 -1.18
CA GLY A 104 -13.58 1.12 -2.52
C GLY A 104 -12.52 2.12 -2.96
N LEU A 105 -11.90 1.79 -4.08
CA LEU A 105 -10.87 2.55 -4.76
C LEU A 105 -11.42 3.11 -6.08
N TYR A 106 -11.27 4.41 -6.27
CA TYR A 106 -11.72 5.11 -7.48
C TYR A 106 -10.52 5.77 -8.13
N ILE A 107 -10.07 5.21 -9.24
CA ILE A 107 -8.77 5.49 -9.83
C ILE A 107 -8.98 6.20 -11.17
N GLY A 108 -8.69 7.50 -11.21
CA GLY A 108 -8.78 8.33 -12.41
C GLY A 108 -7.41 8.61 -13.01
N GLY A 109 -7.38 9.22 -14.20
CA GLY A 109 -6.10 9.48 -14.88
C GLY A 109 -5.14 10.46 -14.19
N LYS A 110 -5.59 11.24 -13.20
CA LYS A 110 -4.79 12.24 -12.46
C LYS A 110 -5.00 12.23 -10.95
N SER A 111 -5.92 11.40 -10.47
CA SER A 111 -6.26 11.34 -9.07
C SER A 111 -6.90 10.01 -8.69
N ALA A 112 -6.65 9.56 -7.47
CA ALA A 112 -7.39 8.48 -6.83
C ALA A 112 -8.18 8.99 -5.63
N VAL A 113 -9.27 8.29 -5.33
CA VAL A 113 -10.02 8.42 -4.07
C VAL A 113 -10.04 7.06 -3.39
N ILE A 114 -9.60 7.03 -2.13
CA ILE A 114 -9.64 5.87 -1.24
C ILE A 114 -10.79 6.12 -0.26
N ARG A 115 -11.74 5.18 -0.18
CA ARG A 115 -12.92 5.31 0.69
C ARG A 115 -13.10 4.08 1.58
N GLY A 116 -13.63 4.33 2.78
CA GLY A 116 -14.13 3.32 3.70
C GLY A 116 -15.31 3.84 4.50
N LYS A 117 -16.24 2.96 4.88
CA LYS A 117 -17.39 3.32 5.72
C LYS A 117 -17.01 3.36 7.21
N THR A 118 -16.14 2.44 7.62
CA THR A 118 -15.53 2.39 8.96
C THR A 118 -14.04 2.71 8.87
N GLU A 119 -13.38 2.89 10.01
CA GLU A 119 -11.93 3.08 10.07
C GLU A 119 -11.17 1.84 9.55
N GLU A 120 -11.65 0.65 9.92
CA GLU A 120 -11.10 -0.64 9.48
C GLU A 120 -11.21 -0.79 7.95
N GLU A 121 -12.40 -0.58 7.39
CA GLU A 121 -12.63 -0.66 5.94
C GLU A 121 -11.81 0.40 5.16
N LEU A 122 -11.55 1.56 5.76
CA LEU A 122 -10.73 2.60 5.13
C LEU A 122 -9.24 2.22 5.10
N LEU A 123 -8.73 1.61 6.17
CA LEU A 123 -7.35 1.10 6.22
C LEU A 123 -7.18 -0.09 5.27
N GLU A 124 -8.13 -1.02 5.24
CA GLU A 124 -8.12 -2.13 4.29
C GLU A 124 -8.07 -1.61 2.84
N ALA A 125 -8.92 -0.64 2.49
CA ALA A 125 -8.85 0.00 1.17
C ALA A 125 -7.49 0.69 0.93
N CYS A 126 -6.90 1.32 1.95
CA CYS A 126 -5.58 1.94 1.84
C CYS A 126 -4.48 0.93 1.51
N HIS A 127 -4.45 -0.19 2.25
CA HIS A 127 -3.48 -1.26 2.03
C HIS A 127 -3.62 -1.88 0.64
N VAL A 128 -4.86 -2.13 0.20
CA VAL A 128 -5.12 -2.61 -1.18
C VAL A 128 -4.62 -1.60 -2.21
N PHE A 129 -4.82 -0.30 -1.98
CA PHE A 129 -4.28 0.73 -2.87
C PHE A 129 -2.75 0.70 -2.92
N ALA A 130 -2.07 0.55 -1.78
CA ALA A 130 -0.61 0.44 -1.71
C ALA A 130 -0.10 -0.79 -2.48
N CYS A 131 -0.71 -1.95 -2.28
CA CYS A 131 -0.40 -3.17 -3.04
C CYS A 131 -0.56 -2.98 -4.55
N LEU A 132 -1.71 -2.45 -5.00
CA LEU A 132 -2.00 -2.25 -6.41
C LEU A 132 -1.02 -1.26 -7.05
N ARG A 133 -0.69 -0.18 -6.33
CA ARG A 133 0.23 0.83 -6.80
C ARG A 133 1.63 0.25 -6.96
N ASP A 134 2.13 -0.54 -6.02
CA ASP A 134 3.50 -1.08 -6.13
C ASP A 134 3.56 -2.42 -6.88
N GLY A 135 2.41 -2.99 -7.21
CA GLY A 135 2.33 -4.26 -7.95
C GLY A 135 2.64 -5.48 -7.09
N ILE A 136 2.39 -5.38 -5.79
CA ILE A 136 2.58 -6.43 -4.79
C ILE A 136 1.28 -7.22 -4.65
N GLU A 137 1.36 -8.55 -4.62
CA GLU A 137 0.21 -9.39 -4.29
C GLU A 137 -0.20 -9.14 -2.83
N CYS A 138 -1.45 -8.75 -2.64
CA CYS A 138 -1.96 -8.31 -1.37
C CYS A 138 -2.40 -9.52 -0.51
N PRO A 139 -2.26 -9.46 0.80
CA PRO A 139 -2.67 -10.55 1.68
C PRO A 139 -4.18 -10.52 1.90
N ASN A 140 -4.71 -11.61 2.46
CA ASN A 140 -6.00 -11.55 3.13
C ASN A 140 -5.83 -10.85 4.49
N PHE A 141 -6.26 -9.59 4.60
CA PHE A 141 -6.07 -8.78 5.81
C PHE A 141 -6.80 -9.33 7.04
N MET A 142 -7.93 -10.01 6.86
CA MET A 142 -8.62 -10.68 7.96
C MET A 142 -7.79 -11.84 8.53
N LEU A 143 -7.12 -12.61 7.66
CA LEU A 143 -6.21 -13.68 8.09
C LEU A 143 -4.99 -13.09 8.83
N LEU A 144 -4.42 -11.99 8.34
CA LEU A 144 -3.31 -11.32 9.00
C LEU A 144 -3.69 -10.77 10.38
N ASP A 145 -4.85 -10.13 10.52
CA ASP A 145 -5.33 -9.63 11.81
C ASP A 145 -5.44 -10.78 12.83
N SER A 146 -5.96 -11.94 12.41
CA SER A 146 -6.00 -13.12 13.27
C SER A 146 -4.60 -13.61 13.68
N PHE A 147 -3.63 -13.61 12.75
CA PHE A 147 -2.24 -14.02 13.00
C PHE A 147 -1.56 -13.16 14.07
N PHE A 148 -1.80 -11.84 14.08
CA PHE A 148 -1.14 -10.92 14.99
C PHE A 148 -1.81 -10.77 16.37
N ARG A 149 -3.06 -11.23 16.53
CA ARG A 149 -3.79 -11.14 17.81
C ARG A 149 -3.37 -12.17 18.85
N GLU A 150 -3.01 -13.38 18.42
CA GLU A 150 -2.80 -14.54 19.28
C GLU A 150 -1.39 -14.76 19.89
N PRO A 151 -0.28 -14.27 19.32
CA PRO A 151 1.03 -14.75 19.73
C PRO A 151 1.55 -14.07 21.01
N GLY A 152 2.11 -14.88 21.91
CA GLY A 152 2.94 -14.44 23.05
C GLY A 152 4.41 -14.19 22.67
N SER A 153 4.80 -14.42 21.43
CA SER A 153 6.11 -13.95 20.93
C SER A 153 6.08 -13.88 19.42
N MET A 154 6.95 -13.07 18.82
CA MET A 154 7.06 -12.93 17.38
C MET A 154 8.51 -12.96 16.97
N SER A 155 8.85 -13.84 16.03
CA SER A 155 10.16 -13.78 15.39
C SER A 155 10.15 -12.83 14.20
N VAL A 156 11.24 -12.14 13.94
CA VAL A 156 11.41 -11.33 12.72
C VAL A 156 12.67 -11.78 12.02
N ILE A 157 12.52 -12.27 10.79
CA ILE A 157 13.58 -12.87 10.01
C ILE A 157 13.88 -11.97 8.81
N LEU A 158 15.10 -11.46 8.74
CA LEU A 158 15.59 -10.68 7.60
C LEU A 158 16.55 -11.53 6.77
N ASP A 159 16.23 -11.79 5.51
CA ASP A 159 17.18 -12.38 4.57
C ASP A 159 18.37 -11.44 4.37
N GLU A 160 19.59 -11.97 4.48
CA GLU A 160 20.83 -11.20 4.36
C GLU A 160 21.02 -10.51 3.01
N ASN A 161 20.30 -10.97 1.97
CA ASN A 161 20.33 -10.39 0.64
C ASN A 161 19.40 -9.17 0.49
N VAL A 162 18.53 -8.91 1.48
CA VAL A 162 17.67 -7.72 1.47
C VAL A 162 18.52 -6.46 1.60
N GLY A 163 18.26 -5.51 0.71
CA GLY A 163 18.97 -4.25 0.62
C GLY A 163 18.54 -3.22 1.67
N ALA A 164 18.87 -1.96 1.39
CA ALA A 164 18.66 -0.88 2.34
C ALA A 164 17.17 -0.50 2.49
N ALA A 165 16.34 -0.66 1.46
CA ALA A 165 14.93 -0.35 1.53
C ALA A 165 14.17 -1.38 2.34
N GLY A 166 14.31 -2.67 2.04
CA GLY A 166 13.74 -3.74 2.83
C GLY A 166 14.32 -3.79 4.25
N GLY A 167 15.60 -3.40 4.43
CA GLY A 167 16.19 -3.20 5.75
C GLY A 167 15.53 -2.07 6.57
N ARG A 168 15.04 -1.00 5.92
CA ARG A 168 14.18 -0.01 6.59
C ARG A 168 12.83 -0.62 6.93
N GLY A 169 12.26 -1.42 6.02
CA GLY A 169 11.05 -2.20 6.28
C GLY A 169 11.17 -3.08 7.54
N TYR A 170 12.30 -3.78 7.72
CA TYR A 170 12.60 -4.53 8.93
C TYR A 170 12.52 -3.66 10.19
N ALA A 171 13.09 -2.45 10.16
CA ALA A 171 13.05 -1.53 11.29
C ALA A 171 11.61 -1.04 11.60
N GLU A 172 10.77 -0.84 10.58
CA GLU A 172 9.35 -0.48 10.74
C GLU A 172 8.57 -1.60 11.44
N ILE A 173 8.80 -2.86 11.05
CA ILE A 173 8.20 -4.04 11.71
C ILE A 173 8.65 -4.15 13.16
N MET A 174 9.96 -4.05 13.41
CA MET A 174 10.52 -4.09 14.77
C MET A 174 9.95 -2.96 15.64
N GLY A 175 9.75 -1.77 15.08
CA GLY A 175 9.14 -0.63 15.76
C GLY A 175 7.69 -0.87 16.16
N ALA A 176 6.86 -1.37 15.23
CA ALA A 176 5.47 -1.72 15.51
C ALA A 176 5.35 -2.83 16.57
N LEU A 177 6.16 -3.89 16.45
CA LEU A 177 6.18 -4.96 17.45
C LEU A 177 6.65 -4.47 18.82
N SER A 178 7.67 -3.61 18.87
CA SER A 178 8.14 -3.01 20.13
C SER A 178 7.07 -2.12 20.77
N PHE A 179 6.28 -1.44 19.96
CA PHE A 179 5.14 -0.67 20.45
C PHE A 179 4.06 -1.57 21.05
N VAL A 180 3.69 -2.67 20.38
CA VAL A 180 2.79 -3.69 20.93
C VAL A 180 3.35 -4.28 22.23
N GLN A 181 4.64 -4.62 22.25
CA GLN A 181 5.33 -5.14 23.44
C GLN A 181 5.22 -4.18 24.61
N SER A 182 5.52 -2.89 24.41
CA SER A 182 5.40 -1.87 25.47
C SER A 182 3.98 -1.72 25.99
N ARG A 183 2.97 -1.81 25.10
CA ARG A 183 1.56 -1.70 25.48
C ARG A 183 1.07 -2.92 26.28
N LYS A 184 1.62 -4.10 26.00
CA LYS A 184 1.30 -5.32 26.76
C LYS A 184 2.01 -5.36 28.11
N ALA A 185 3.23 -4.82 28.17
CA ALA A 185 3.97 -4.68 29.42
C ALA A 185 3.33 -3.66 30.37
N ASP A 186 2.79 -2.54 29.87
CA ASP A 186 2.07 -1.53 30.66
C ASP A 186 0.73 -2.08 31.22
N LEU A 187 0.81 -2.82 32.33
CA LEU A 187 -0.32 -3.59 32.89
C LEU A 187 -1.38 -2.71 33.55
N ASP A 188 -1.01 -1.54 34.07
CA ASP A 188 -1.93 -0.61 34.72
C ASP A 188 -2.40 0.53 33.79
N GLY A 189 -1.80 0.65 32.61
CA GLY A 189 -2.19 1.58 31.56
C GLY A 189 -1.81 3.04 31.86
N ASP A 190 -0.84 3.27 32.75
CA ASP A 190 -0.40 4.60 33.14
C ASP A 190 0.60 5.22 32.14
N GLY A 191 1.07 4.44 31.17
CA GLY A 191 2.02 4.85 30.14
C GLY A 191 3.49 4.77 30.57
N LEU A 192 3.78 4.19 31.73
CA LEU A 192 5.12 3.96 32.28
C LEU A 192 5.34 2.46 32.45
N VAL A 193 6.50 1.97 32.00
CA VAL A 193 6.86 0.56 32.19
C VAL A 193 7.83 0.46 33.37
N ASN A 194 7.37 -0.14 34.46
CA ASN A 194 8.16 -0.38 35.67
C ASN A 194 8.76 -1.81 35.70
N GLN A 195 9.52 -2.17 36.72
CA GLN A 195 10.15 -3.50 36.77
C GLN A 195 9.13 -4.65 36.90
N SER A 196 8.03 -4.46 37.63
CA SER A 196 6.98 -5.49 37.73
C SER A 196 6.26 -5.74 36.41
N ASP A 197 6.09 -4.69 35.59
CA ASP A 197 5.56 -4.79 34.22
C ASP A 197 6.48 -5.61 33.32
N VAL A 198 7.79 -5.34 33.41
CA VAL A 198 8.82 -6.11 32.67
C VAL A 198 8.82 -7.57 33.09
N ASP A 199 8.73 -7.85 34.39
CA ASP A 199 8.75 -9.22 34.93
C ASP A 199 7.48 -10.02 34.54
N ALA A 200 6.38 -9.33 34.28
CA ALA A 200 5.10 -9.92 33.86
C ALA A 200 4.87 -9.92 32.35
N ASN A 201 5.80 -9.35 31.56
CA ASN A 201 5.68 -9.29 30.12
C ASN A 201 5.64 -10.70 29.51
N ASP A 202 4.63 -10.92 28.67
CA ASP A 202 4.38 -12.20 28.01
C ASP A 202 4.55 -12.14 26.50
N PHE A 203 5.02 -11.01 25.96
CA PHE A 203 5.27 -10.79 24.54
C PHE A 203 6.76 -10.57 24.27
N PHE A 204 7.40 -11.47 23.54
CA PHE A 204 8.83 -11.37 23.22
C PHE A 204 9.10 -11.28 21.73
N ILE A 205 10.12 -10.51 21.34
CA ILE A 205 10.53 -10.33 19.94
C ILE A 205 11.87 -11.02 19.73
N TYR A 206 11.96 -11.90 18.73
CA TYR A 206 13.18 -12.65 18.44
C TYR A 206 13.70 -12.32 17.03
N PRO A 207 14.74 -11.49 16.91
CA PRO A 207 15.29 -11.13 15.60
C PRO A 207 16.27 -12.19 15.07
N PHE A 208 16.20 -12.44 13.77
CA PHE A 208 17.08 -13.37 13.05
C PHE A 208 17.56 -12.78 11.74
N ILE A 209 18.78 -13.16 11.34
CA ILE A 209 19.27 -13.01 9.96
C ILE A 209 19.25 -14.37 9.29
N LYS A 210 18.60 -14.45 8.12
CA LYS A 210 18.55 -15.64 7.28
C LYS A 210 19.71 -15.63 6.27
N SER A 211 20.44 -16.74 6.21
CA SER A 211 21.46 -17.03 5.21
C SER A 211 21.17 -18.41 4.62
N GLY A 212 20.67 -18.44 3.38
CA GLY A 212 20.14 -19.67 2.78
C GLY A 212 18.94 -20.23 3.55
N GLY A 213 19.03 -21.48 4.02
CA GLY A 213 17.98 -22.13 4.83
C GLY A 213 18.14 -21.92 6.34
N GLU A 214 19.22 -21.26 6.78
CA GLU A 214 19.58 -21.14 8.19
C GLU A 214 19.33 -19.74 8.72
N CYS A 215 18.83 -19.65 9.95
CA CYS A 215 18.47 -18.42 10.64
C CYS A 215 19.33 -18.25 11.89
N ARG A 216 20.10 -17.15 11.92
CA ARG A 216 21.04 -16.83 13.01
C ARG A 216 20.43 -15.79 13.94
N THR A 217 20.43 -16.08 15.23
CA THR A 217 19.94 -15.15 16.25
C THR A 217 20.71 -13.84 16.26
N GLN A 218 19.96 -12.74 16.38
CA GLN A 218 20.50 -11.41 16.63
C GLN A 218 20.16 -10.97 18.05
N PRO A 219 21.02 -10.15 18.67
CA PRO A 219 20.72 -9.60 19.99
C PRO A 219 19.60 -8.55 19.88
N LEU A 220 18.76 -8.45 20.91
CA LEU A 220 17.78 -7.39 21.07
C LEU A 220 17.84 -6.84 22.49
N HIS A 221 18.02 -5.54 22.60
CA HIS A 221 18.01 -4.86 23.89
C HIS A 221 17.04 -3.69 23.84
N ASN A 222 15.99 -3.74 24.65
CA ASN A 222 15.05 -2.66 24.86
C ASN A 222 14.63 -2.62 26.35
N LEU A 223 13.66 -1.76 26.69
CA LEU A 223 13.23 -1.55 28.08
C LEU A 223 12.61 -2.80 28.74
N VAL A 224 12.03 -3.69 27.94
CA VAL A 224 11.20 -4.83 28.37
C VAL A 224 11.86 -6.19 28.12
N GLN A 225 12.89 -6.25 27.29
CA GLN A 225 13.55 -7.47 26.88
C GLN A 225 15.05 -7.26 26.71
N ASN A 226 15.83 -8.18 27.30
CA ASN A 226 17.27 -8.26 27.12
C ASN A 226 17.65 -9.64 26.56
N TRP A 227 17.59 -9.77 25.23
CA TRP A 227 17.97 -10.98 24.52
C TRP A 227 19.42 -10.87 24.03
N THR A 228 20.29 -11.67 24.66
CA THR A 228 21.74 -11.68 24.38
C THR A 228 22.19 -12.91 23.58
N GLY A 229 21.23 -13.78 23.18
CA GLY A 229 21.50 -14.92 22.32
C GLY A 229 22.06 -14.42 20.99
N THR A 230 23.30 -14.80 20.69
CA THR A 230 23.98 -14.48 19.43
C THR A 230 24.61 -15.74 18.86
N ASN A 231 24.62 -15.86 17.54
CA ASN A 231 25.25 -16.95 16.78
C ASN A 231 24.66 -18.36 16.97
N GLU A 232 23.51 -18.50 17.62
CA GLU A 232 22.73 -19.74 17.54
C GLU A 232 22.03 -19.79 16.18
N THR A 233 22.04 -20.97 15.57
CA THR A 233 21.52 -21.19 14.21
C THR A 233 20.40 -22.20 14.24
N TYR A 234 19.32 -21.89 13.54
CA TYR A 234 18.10 -22.69 13.46
C TYR A 234 17.69 -22.87 12.00
N ASP A 235 16.90 -23.91 11.72
CA ASP A 235 16.20 -24.02 10.44
C ASP A 235 15.13 -22.92 10.38
N CYS A 236 15.23 -22.02 9.39
CA CYS A 236 14.29 -20.91 9.23
C CYS A 236 12.84 -21.38 9.07
N MET A 237 12.61 -22.56 8.49
CA MET A 237 11.25 -23.08 8.29
C MET A 237 10.59 -23.51 9.61
N GLY A 238 11.38 -23.83 10.63
CA GLY A 238 10.91 -24.22 11.96
C GLY A 238 10.64 -23.06 12.91
N ILE A 239 10.92 -21.81 12.51
CA ILE A 239 10.71 -20.62 13.34
C ILE A 239 9.29 -20.08 13.10
N GLY A 240 8.40 -20.22 14.07
CA GLY A 240 7.05 -19.67 14.02
C GLY A 240 6.49 -19.44 15.42
N PRO A 241 5.63 -18.42 15.64
CA PRO A 241 5.19 -17.40 14.68
C PRO A 241 6.31 -16.46 14.24
N ALA A 242 6.36 -16.10 12.96
CA ALA A 242 7.38 -15.19 12.43
C ALA A 242 6.87 -14.26 11.32
N ILE A 243 7.54 -13.12 11.17
CA ILE A 243 7.47 -12.25 9.99
C ILE A 243 8.80 -12.41 9.23
N VAL A 244 8.74 -12.77 7.96
CA VAL A 244 9.91 -13.07 7.13
C VAL A 244 9.99 -12.07 5.99
N LEU A 245 11.11 -11.35 5.90
CA LEU A 245 11.42 -10.43 4.81
C LEU A 245 12.45 -11.12 3.92
N THR A 246 12.07 -11.44 2.69
CA THR A 246 12.90 -12.27 1.78
C THR A 246 12.90 -11.75 0.36
N GLU A 247 14.08 -11.69 -0.26
CA GLU A 247 14.17 -11.36 -1.69
C GLU A 247 13.55 -12.47 -2.54
N SER A 248 12.78 -12.10 -3.56
CA SER A 248 12.12 -13.04 -4.47
C SER A 248 11.77 -12.38 -5.81
N ASN A 249 11.62 -13.18 -6.86
CA ASN A 249 11.07 -12.74 -8.15
C ASN A 249 9.55 -12.53 -8.09
N SER A 250 8.89 -13.04 -7.05
CA SER A 250 7.47 -12.83 -6.81
C SER A 250 7.31 -11.81 -5.70
N SER A 251 6.55 -10.74 -5.97
CA SER A 251 6.31 -9.66 -5.02
C SER A 251 4.95 -9.85 -4.36
N GLY A 252 4.91 -10.02 -3.04
CA GLY A 252 3.68 -10.32 -2.33
C GLY A 252 3.83 -10.44 -0.83
N ILE A 253 2.69 -10.37 -0.15
CA ILE A 253 2.54 -10.65 1.28
C ILE A 253 1.60 -11.84 1.44
N TYR A 254 2.02 -12.89 2.15
CA TYR A 254 1.19 -14.07 2.37
C TYR A 254 1.45 -14.71 3.72
N VAL A 255 0.46 -15.46 4.21
CA VAL A 255 0.59 -16.31 5.39
C VAL A 255 0.94 -17.71 4.91
N ALA A 256 2.11 -18.19 5.27
CA ALA A 256 2.59 -19.54 4.97
C ALA A 256 2.14 -20.55 6.02
N ASP A 257 2.03 -21.82 5.61
CA ASP A 257 1.52 -22.93 6.44
C ASP A 257 2.33 -23.17 7.72
N ASN A 258 3.58 -22.73 7.77
CA ASN A 258 4.47 -22.84 8.92
C ASN A 258 4.32 -21.69 9.92
N ASN A 259 3.14 -21.03 9.95
CA ASN A 259 2.84 -19.92 10.84
C ASN A 259 3.79 -18.73 10.63
N GLN A 260 4.05 -18.38 9.37
CA GLN A 260 4.89 -17.25 8.99
C GLN A 260 4.13 -16.27 8.11
N VAL A 261 4.25 -14.98 8.37
CA VAL A 261 3.89 -13.93 7.41
C VAL A 261 5.12 -13.63 6.58
N VAL A 262 5.07 -13.92 5.29
CA VAL A 262 6.19 -13.70 4.38
C VAL A 262 5.91 -12.45 3.54
N ILE A 263 6.84 -11.51 3.59
CA ILE A 263 6.93 -10.33 2.74
C ILE A 263 8.06 -10.60 1.75
N SER A 264 7.70 -10.72 0.48
CA SER A 264 8.63 -11.11 -0.58
C SER A 264 8.59 -10.17 -1.77
N GLY A 265 9.70 -10.07 -2.50
CA GLY A 265 9.82 -9.26 -3.71
C GLY A 265 11.20 -8.64 -3.86
N SER A 266 11.28 -7.53 -4.59
CA SER A 266 12.47 -6.68 -4.62
C SER A 266 12.65 -5.90 -3.31
N ASP A 267 13.78 -5.22 -3.14
CA ASP A 267 14.07 -4.40 -1.95
C ASP A 267 12.97 -3.35 -1.66
N ASP A 268 12.46 -2.69 -2.71
CA ASP A 268 11.38 -1.70 -2.59
C ASP A 268 10.02 -2.37 -2.30
N ASP A 269 9.75 -3.55 -2.87
CA ASP A 269 8.52 -4.29 -2.59
C ASP A 269 8.46 -4.75 -1.13
N ILE A 270 9.60 -5.19 -0.60
CA ILE A 270 9.74 -5.58 0.82
C ILE A 270 9.52 -4.38 1.72
N HIS A 271 10.07 -3.20 1.36
CA HIS A 271 9.81 -1.97 2.09
C HIS A 271 8.31 -1.65 2.13
N THR A 272 7.63 -1.64 0.99
CA THR A 272 6.18 -1.37 0.94
C THR A 272 5.38 -2.41 1.72
N GLY A 273 5.66 -3.70 1.54
CA GLY A 273 4.97 -4.74 2.29
C GLY A 273 5.19 -4.63 3.81
N SER A 274 6.38 -4.19 4.23
CA SER A 274 6.67 -3.95 5.65
C SER A 274 5.87 -2.76 6.21
N ILE A 275 5.67 -1.69 5.43
CA ILE A 275 4.84 -0.56 5.84
C ILE A 275 3.37 -0.99 6.00
N ILE A 276 2.87 -1.82 5.08
CA ILE A 276 1.51 -2.37 5.18
C ILE A 276 1.39 -3.25 6.44
N ILE A 277 2.30 -4.20 6.64
CA ILE A 277 2.25 -5.11 7.80
C ILE A 277 2.43 -4.34 9.12
N ARG A 278 3.26 -3.31 9.16
CA ARG A 278 3.39 -2.40 10.31
C ARG A 278 2.03 -1.82 10.72
N ASP A 279 1.27 -1.31 9.74
CA ASP A 279 -0.02 -0.68 10.00
C ASP A 279 -1.12 -1.71 10.29
N VAL A 280 -0.97 -2.96 9.86
CA VAL A 280 -1.82 -4.07 10.32
C VAL A 280 -1.52 -4.44 11.78
N ILE A 281 -0.25 -4.48 12.18
CA ILE A 281 0.17 -4.84 13.56
C ILE A 281 -0.24 -3.75 14.55
N ALA A 282 0.04 -2.49 14.23
CA ALA A 282 -0.15 -1.36 15.13
C ALA A 282 -0.47 -0.07 14.35
N PRO A 283 -1.70 0.11 13.84
CA PRO A 283 -2.07 1.27 13.01
C PRO A 283 -1.93 2.62 13.73
N GLU A 284 -1.93 2.63 15.07
CA GLU A 284 -1.70 3.80 15.90
C GLU A 284 -0.23 4.14 16.14
N TRP A 285 0.69 3.20 15.91
CA TRP A 285 2.11 3.37 16.25
C TRP A 285 2.70 4.59 15.55
N ILE A 286 2.54 4.67 14.23
CA ILE A 286 3.08 5.76 13.43
C ILE A 286 2.47 7.12 13.81
N ARG A 287 1.17 7.15 14.12
CA ARG A 287 0.49 8.37 14.56
C ARG A 287 1.07 8.85 15.89
N ARG A 288 1.22 7.95 16.87
CA ARG A 288 1.79 8.28 18.18
C ARG A 288 3.24 8.72 18.10
N LEU A 289 4.04 8.10 17.24
CA LEU A 289 5.44 8.49 17.00
C LEU A 289 5.54 9.97 16.57
N TYR A 290 4.59 10.43 15.75
CA TYR A 290 4.51 11.83 15.31
C TYR A 290 3.63 12.72 16.19
N GLY A 291 3.22 12.26 17.38
CA GLY A 291 2.47 13.06 18.35
C GLY A 291 0.97 13.21 18.05
N PHE A 292 0.42 12.37 17.19
CA PHE A 292 -1.01 12.31 16.90
C PHE A 292 -1.69 11.20 17.73
N LYS A 293 -2.95 11.46 18.10
CA LYS A 293 -3.80 10.48 18.80
C LYS A 293 -4.43 9.52 17.83
#